data_AF-A0A2S3UAF2-F1
#
_entry.id   AF-A0A2S3UAF2-F1
#
_cell.length_a   1.000
_cell.length_b   1.000
_cell.length_c   1.000
_cell.angle_alpha   90.00
_cell.angle_beta   90.00
_cell.angle_gamma   90.00
#
_symmetry.space_group_name_H-M   'P 1'
#
loop_
_entity.id
_entity.type
_entity.pdbx_description
1 polymer ?
#
loop_
_entity_poly.entity_id
_entity_poly.type
_entity_poly.pdbx_seq_one_letter_code
_entity_poly.pdbx_strand_id
1 'polypeptide(L)'
;MAIAYAVGAPDVDLIGIISSYGNCLVDQAAINSLQILELLGATDVPVFLGEPHSSTTEHFDVMPISQQIHGMNGIGDVELPAPKRAVEKQSGVDFLIDAVHQYGADLTLVPPVH
;
A
#
# COMPACT_ATOMS: atom_id res chain seq x y z
N MET A 1 0.41 -8.79 -5.61
CA MET A 1 1.58 -9.59 -6.04
C MET A 1 2.91 -8.91 -5.72
N ALA A 2 3.09 -7.61 -5.98
CA ALA A 2 4.34 -6.90 -5.67
C ALA A 2 4.82 -7.05 -4.21
N ILE A 3 3.91 -6.95 -3.22
CA ILE A 3 4.25 -7.13 -1.79
C ILE A 3 4.87 -8.50 -1.53
N ALA A 4 4.27 -9.58 -2.05
CA ALA A 4 4.79 -10.93 -1.88
C ALA A 4 6.17 -11.12 -2.50
N TYR A 5 6.42 -10.46 -3.64
CA TYR A 5 7.75 -10.47 -4.25
C TYR A 5 8.77 -9.74 -3.39
N ALA A 6 8.46 -8.52 -2.93
CA ALA A 6 9.35 -7.74 -2.09
C ALA A 6 9.69 -8.45 -0.76
N VAL A 7 8.70 -9.04 -0.10
CA VAL A 7 8.90 -9.82 1.15
C VAL A 7 9.74 -11.08 0.92
N GLY A 8 9.61 -11.72 -0.24
CA GLY A 8 10.34 -12.95 -0.57
C GLY A 8 11.74 -12.72 -1.17
N ALA A 9 12.08 -11.49 -1.54
CA ALA A 9 13.33 -11.16 -2.21
C ALA A 9 14.45 -10.94 -1.17
N PRO A 10 15.55 -11.73 -1.19
CA PRO A 10 16.58 -11.69 -0.16
C PRO A 10 17.45 -10.42 -0.17
N ASP A 11 17.40 -9.68 -1.28
CA ASP A 11 18.13 -8.44 -1.54
C ASP A 11 17.25 -7.19 -1.39
N VAL A 12 16.01 -7.35 -0.91
CA VAL A 12 15.07 -6.27 -0.68
C VAL A 12 14.81 -6.11 0.81
N ASP A 13 15.04 -4.91 1.32
CA ASP A 13 14.56 -4.47 2.64
C ASP A 13 13.30 -3.63 2.44
N LEU A 14 12.13 -4.22 2.71
CA LEU A 14 10.84 -3.53 2.56
C LEU A 14 10.59 -2.64 3.79
N ILE A 15 11.08 -1.42 3.75
CA ILE A 15 11.02 -0.47 4.88
C ILE A 15 9.62 0.11 5.16
N GLY A 16 8.69 0.01 4.21
CA GLY A 16 7.32 0.51 4.36
C GLY A 16 6.51 0.49 3.08
N ILE A 17 5.19 0.61 3.21
CA ILE A 17 4.24 0.71 2.09
C ILE A 17 3.45 2.00 2.21
N ILE A 18 3.40 2.80 1.15
CA ILE A 18 2.50 3.95 1.03
C ILE A 18 1.32 3.53 0.15
N SER A 19 0.13 3.56 0.72
CA SER A 19 -1.10 3.15 0.01
C SER A 19 -1.59 4.27 -0.91
N SER A 20 -2.14 3.91 -2.06
CA SER A 20 -2.73 4.86 -3.02
C SER A 20 -4.14 4.43 -3.43
N TYR A 21 -4.92 5.38 -3.96
CA TYR A 21 -6.18 5.09 -4.64
C TYR A 21 -5.95 4.51 -6.05
N GLY A 22 -7.02 4.00 -6.68
CA GLY A 22 -7.01 3.46 -8.04
C GLY A 22 -7.84 2.19 -8.13
N ASN A 23 -7.22 1.05 -7.83
CA ASN A 23 -7.93 -0.24 -7.89
C ASN A 23 -9.06 -0.33 -6.85
N CYS A 24 -8.86 0.31 -5.71
CA CYS A 24 -9.81 0.51 -4.63
C CYS A 24 -9.54 1.88 -3.97
N LEU A 25 -10.30 2.22 -2.93
CA LEU A 25 -10.05 3.42 -2.13
C LEU A 25 -8.74 3.28 -1.35
N VAL A 26 -8.08 4.39 -1.03
CA VAL A 26 -6.78 4.40 -0.33
C VAL A 26 -6.81 3.65 1.00
N ASP A 27 -7.89 3.80 1.78
CA ASP A 27 -8.05 3.10 3.07
C ASP A 27 -8.15 1.60 2.87
N GLN A 28 -8.88 1.15 1.85
CA GLN A 28 -9.00 -0.27 1.52
C GLN A 28 -7.66 -0.82 1.06
N ALA A 29 -6.90 -0.08 0.26
CA ALA A 29 -5.56 -0.47 -0.16
C ALA A 29 -4.60 -0.64 1.04
N ALA A 30 -4.71 0.22 2.05
CA ALA A 30 -3.91 0.13 3.27
C ALA A 30 -4.26 -1.13 4.09
N ILE A 31 -5.55 -1.38 4.30
CA ILE A 31 -6.01 -2.60 4.99
C ILE A 31 -5.57 -3.85 4.23
N ASN A 32 -5.75 -3.89 2.90
CA ASN A 32 -5.31 -5.00 2.07
C ASN A 32 -3.80 -5.25 2.19
N SER A 33 -3.00 -4.18 2.20
CA SER A 33 -1.55 -4.27 2.34
C SER A 33 -1.16 -4.91 3.68
N LEU A 34 -1.78 -4.47 4.78
CA LEU A 34 -1.58 -5.06 6.11
C LEU A 34 -2.00 -6.53 6.17
N GLN A 35 -3.15 -6.89 5.59
CA GLN A 35 -3.61 -8.28 5.55
C GLN A 35 -2.66 -9.19 4.77
N ILE A 36 -2.14 -8.70 3.65
CA ILE A 36 -1.16 -9.43 2.83
C ILE A 36 0.16 -9.56 3.59
N LEU A 37 0.65 -8.51 4.24
CA LEU A 37 1.86 -8.56 5.07
C LEU A 37 1.71 -9.57 6.21
N GLU A 38 0.56 -9.62 6.89
CA GLU A 38 0.29 -10.63 7.93
C GLU A 38 0.23 -12.05 7.39
N LEU A 39 -0.39 -12.26 6.24
CA LEU A 39 -0.43 -13.56 5.57
C LEU A 39 0.99 -14.05 5.21
N LEU A 40 1.89 -13.13 4.89
CA LEU A 40 3.29 -13.42 4.54
C LEU A 40 4.23 -13.44 5.74
N GLY A 41 3.76 -13.13 6.95
CA GLY A 41 4.56 -13.07 8.17
C GLY A 41 5.42 -11.81 8.35
N ALA A 42 5.31 -10.81 7.48
CA ALA A 42 6.06 -9.55 7.49
C ALA A 42 5.33 -8.46 8.30
N THR A 43 5.05 -8.75 9.57
CA THR A 43 4.14 -7.94 10.42
C THR A 43 4.77 -6.64 10.97
N ASP A 44 6.07 -6.49 10.80
CA ASP A 44 6.90 -5.37 11.20
C ASP A 44 6.91 -4.23 10.17
N VAL A 45 6.57 -4.50 8.92
CA VAL A 45 6.51 -3.49 7.85
C VAL A 45 5.37 -2.49 8.10
N PRO A 46 5.66 -1.18 8.25
CA PRO A 46 4.64 -0.15 8.42
C PRO A 46 3.88 0.13 7.12
N VAL A 47 2.60 0.49 7.25
CA VAL A 47 1.75 0.92 6.13
C VAL A 47 1.21 2.30 6.43
N PHE A 48 1.36 3.21 5.47
CA PHE A 48 0.96 4.61 5.55
C PHE A 48 -0.11 4.93 4.51
N LEU A 49 -0.94 5.95 4.79
CA LEU A 49 -1.89 6.49 3.81
C LEU A 49 -1.18 7.51 2.92
N GLY A 50 -1.26 7.33 1.61
CA GLY A 50 -1.00 8.38 0.64
C GLY A 50 -2.24 9.26 0.43
N GLU A 51 -2.21 10.08 -0.61
CA GLU A 51 -3.34 10.94 -0.96
C GLU A 51 -4.58 10.12 -1.39
N PRO A 52 -5.80 10.55 -1.05
CA PRO A 52 -7.03 9.81 -1.37
C PRO A 52 -7.55 10.08 -2.80
N HIS A 53 -7.03 11.09 -3.49
CA HIS A 53 -7.47 11.49 -4.83
C HIS A 53 -6.33 12.18 -5.60
N SER A 54 -6.60 12.51 -6.88
CA SER A 54 -5.62 13.20 -7.72
C SER A 54 -5.39 14.63 -7.28
N SER A 55 -4.27 15.22 -7.71
CA SER A 55 -3.94 16.63 -7.45
C SER A 55 -4.88 17.63 -8.12
N THR A 56 -5.77 17.16 -8.99
CA THR A 56 -6.70 17.99 -9.77
C THR A 56 -8.17 17.68 -9.48
N THR A 57 -8.45 16.84 -8.49
CA THR A 57 -9.82 16.46 -8.09
C THR A 57 -9.98 16.58 -6.57
N GLU A 58 -11.23 16.61 -6.09
CA GLU A 58 -11.57 16.69 -4.66
C GLU A 58 -11.97 15.32 -4.08
N HIS A 59 -12.14 14.31 -4.94
CA HIS A 59 -12.49 12.94 -4.56
C HIS A 59 -12.03 11.96 -5.63
N PHE A 60 -12.12 10.68 -5.30
CA PHE A 60 -11.92 9.55 -6.19
C PHE A 60 -13.02 8.51 -5.98
N ASP A 61 -13.62 8.06 -7.07
CA ASP A 61 -14.55 6.93 -7.09
C ASP A 61 -13.92 5.75 -7.81
N VAL A 62 -14.06 4.56 -7.23
CA VAL A 62 -13.57 3.33 -7.89
C VAL A 62 -14.41 3.06 -9.14
N MET A 63 -13.76 2.96 -10.29
CA MET A 63 -14.46 2.68 -11.53
C MET A 63 -15.09 1.27 -11.52
N PRO A 64 -16.29 1.07 -12.08
CA PRO A 64 -16.90 -0.27 -12.15
C PRO A 64 -16.02 -1.32 -12.83
N ILE A 65 -15.28 -0.93 -13.88
CA ILE A 65 -14.33 -1.82 -14.56
C ILE A 65 -13.19 -2.26 -13.62
N SER A 66 -12.74 -1.37 -12.74
CA SER A 66 -11.71 -1.70 -11.75
C SER A 66 -12.23 -2.74 -10.76
N GLN A 67 -13.46 -2.55 -10.24
CA GLN A 67 -14.09 -3.52 -9.35
C GLN A 67 -14.30 -4.88 -10.03
N GLN A 68 -14.61 -4.91 -11.32
CA GLN A 68 -14.72 -6.15 -12.09
C GLN A 68 -13.38 -6.90 -12.20
N ILE A 69 -12.26 -6.17 -12.31
CA ILE A 69 -10.92 -6.76 -12.46
C ILE A 69 -10.32 -7.16 -11.11
N HIS A 70 -10.50 -6.33 -10.08
CA HIS A 70 -9.81 -6.43 -8.79
C HIS A 70 -10.73 -6.88 -7.64
N GLY A 71 -12.00 -7.16 -7.90
CA GLY A 71 -13.00 -7.40 -6.87
C GLY A 71 -13.45 -6.10 -6.18
N MET A 72 -14.53 -6.20 -5.41
CA MET A 72 -15.05 -5.09 -4.61
C MET A 72 -14.07 -4.67 -3.50
N ASN A 73 -13.31 -5.63 -2.97
CA ASN A 73 -12.31 -5.35 -1.94
C ASN A 73 -10.92 -5.00 -2.49
N GLY A 74 -10.68 -5.05 -3.81
CA GLY A 74 -9.38 -4.74 -4.43
C GLY A 74 -8.33 -5.85 -4.40
N ILE A 75 -8.65 -7.04 -3.85
CA ILE A 75 -7.78 -8.24 -3.80
C ILE A 75 -8.49 -9.50 -4.34
N GLY A 76 -9.42 -9.32 -5.27
CA GLY A 76 -10.15 -10.41 -5.92
C GLY A 76 -11.26 -11.02 -5.06
N ASP A 77 -11.81 -10.25 -4.12
CA ASP A 77 -12.86 -10.67 -3.18
C ASP A 77 -12.45 -11.84 -2.27
N VAL A 78 -11.14 -12.03 -2.09
CA VAL A 78 -10.59 -12.95 -1.09
C VAL A 78 -10.84 -12.38 0.30
N GLU A 79 -11.44 -13.18 1.18
CA GLU A 79 -11.60 -12.84 2.59
C GLU A 79 -10.32 -13.17 3.36
N LEU A 80 -9.70 -12.13 3.93
CA LEU A 80 -8.56 -12.25 4.84
C LEU A 80 -8.97 -11.77 6.24
N PRO A 81 -8.37 -12.31 7.32
CA PRO A 81 -8.62 -11.81 8.67
C PRO A 81 -8.32 -10.31 8.79
N ALA A 82 -8.99 -9.63 9.72
CA ALA A 82 -8.63 -8.24 10.03
C ALA A 82 -7.18 -8.17 10.51
N PRO A 83 -6.38 -7.20 10.04
CA PRO A 83 -5.00 -7.06 10.49
C PRO A 83 -4.98 -6.62 11.96
N LYS A 84 -4.04 -7.16 12.72
CA LYS A 84 -3.73 -6.76 14.10
C LYS A 84 -2.98 -5.43 14.13
N ARG A 85 -2.09 -5.19 13.15
CA ARG A 85 -1.40 -3.91 13.02
C ARG A 85 -2.36 -2.85 12.48
N ALA A 86 -2.27 -1.64 13.02
CA ALA A 86 -2.99 -0.48 12.51
C ALA A 86 -2.16 0.25 11.44
N VAL A 87 -2.85 0.94 10.53
CA VAL A 87 -2.23 1.91 9.62
C VAL A 87 -1.56 3.01 10.45
N GLU A 88 -0.38 3.43 10.01
CA GLU A 88 0.39 4.46 10.71
C GLU A 88 -0.34 5.82 10.67
N LYS A 89 -0.16 6.61 11.74
CA LYS A 89 -0.75 7.96 11.84
C LYS A 89 0.00 9.00 11.01
N GLN A 90 1.29 8.74 10.74
CA GLN A 90 2.11 9.58 9.88
C GLN A 90 1.61 9.47 8.43
N SER A 91 1.64 10.58 7.69
CA SER A 91 1.28 10.55 6.27
C SER A 91 2.34 9.80 5.46
N GLY A 92 1.95 9.17 4.36
CA GLY A 92 2.88 8.52 3.45
C GLY A 92 3.86 9.50 2.82
N VAL A 93 3.45 10.76 2.63
CA VAL A 93 4.32 11.83 2.12
C VAL A 93 5.42 12.17 3.12
N ASP A 94 5.07 12.37 4.39
CA ASP A 94 6.06 12.64 5.45
C ASP A 94 7.00 11.45 5.63
N PHE A 95 6.47 10.22 5.60
CA PHE A 95 7.30 9.01 5.65
C PHE A 95 8.29 8.97 4.49
N LEU A 96 7.85 9.28 3.26
CA LEU A 96 8.74 9.31 2.11
C LEU A 96 9.84 10.37 2.27
N ILE A 97 9.50 11.56 2.77
CA ILE A 97 10.48 12.63 3.05
C ILE A 97 11.51 12.15 4.09
N ASP A 98 11.06 11.56 5.19
CA ASP A 98 11.92 11.02 6.24
C ASP A 98 12.84 9.91 5.70
N ALA A 99 12.28 8.98 4.92
CA ALA A 99 13.03 7.90 4.29
C ALA A 99 14.08 8.44 3.31
N VAL A 100 13.76 9.45 2.50
CA VAL A 100 14.73 10.09 1.60
C VAL A 100 15.88 10.72 2.38
N HIS A 101 15.60 11.42 3.48
CA HIS A 101 16.66 11.99 4.34
C HIS A 101 17.51 10.91 5.02
N GLN A 102 16.91 9.80 5.43
CA GLN A 102 17.59 8.73 6.15
C GLN A 102 18.46 7.85 5.24
N TYR A 103 17.93 7.44 4.08
CA TYR A 103 18.54 6.43 3.22
C TYR A 103 19.19 7.01 1.96
N GLY A 104 18.80 8.22 1.54
CA GLY A 104 19.42 8.91 0.40
C GLY A 104 19.44 8.06 -0.88
N ALA A 105 20.63 7.80 -1.41
CA ALA A 105 20.82 7.04 -2.65
C ALA A 105 20.50 5.54 -2.53
N ASP A 106 20.42 5.00 -1.31
CA ASP A 106 20.08 3.60 -1.07
C ASP A 106 18.56 3.36 -1.06
N LEU A 107 17.75 4.43 -1.07
CA LEU A 107 16.30 4.34 -1.17
C LEU A 107 15.87 4.09 -2.62
N THR A 108 15.07 3.04 -2.83
CA THR A 108 14.37 2.81 -4.09
C THR A 108 12.85 2.93 -3.88
N LEU A 109 12.22 3.90 -4.55
CA LEU A 109 10.76 4.03 -4.59
C LEU A 109 10.19 3.22 -5.77
N VAL A 110 9.26 2.30 -5.48
CA VAL A 110 8.58 1.48 -6.50
C VAL A 110 7.09 1.87 -6.56
N PRO A 111 6.69 2.79 -7.45
CA PRO A 111 5.30 3.21 -7.56
C PRO A 111 4.44 2.17 -8.30
N PRO A 112 3.12 2.16 -8.09
CA PRO A 112 2.20 1.37 -8.90
C PRO A 112 2.25 1.79 -10.38
N VAL A 113 2.03 0.83 -11.27
CA VAL A 113 1.86 1.10 -12.71
C VAL A 113 0.38 1.37 -12.95
N HIS A 114 0.04 2.57 -13.43
CA HIS A 114 -1.32 2.96 -13.83
C HIS A 114 -1.49 2.89 -15.35
#